data_AF-A0A915UB95-F1
#
_entry.id   AF-A0A915UB95-F1
#
_cell.length_a   1.000
_cell.length_b   1.000
_cell.length_c   1.000
_cell.angle_alpha   90.00
_cell.angle_beta   90.00
_cell.angle_gamma   90.00
#
_symmetry.space_group_name_H-M   'P 1'
#
loop_
_entity.id
_entity.type
_entity.pdbx_description
1 polymer ?
#
loop_
_entity_poly.entity_id
_entity_poly.type
_entity_poly.pdbx_seq_one_letter_code
_entity_poly.pdbx_strand_id
1 'polypeptide(L)'
;MAVAFYGFLGYLLIRSAKQWKIRVNLFFLTCIPILLIGLSRIVLGVHYLSDVWSGYLVGTLWLIIGISLSEWLTARGRLDWQYRTEPGRRWLALGLGVAAAIWYLAFAILARDSEALLSSLREAGWYAADKVNLENMIRLVKQGMDCATAPLAPAFWNGRINDFALERPIQRGNSKVVATIRLWQTSYRMAGSQILVGIARGYDGIQWGLLHHILPDVDAAADLFIEALKNGRKGRRSCRLPLVEPVIGRYLMGGRFFARGELWPLPCLRQHDQQ
;
A
#
# COMPACT_ATOMS: atom_id res chain seq x y z
N MET A 1 -21.02 -5.11 3.60
CA MET A 1 -21.39 -3.67 3.61
C MET A 1 -21.30 -3.00 2.24
N ALA A 2 -20.19 -3.14 1.51
CA ALA A 2 -20.05 -2.54 0.17
C ALA A 2 -21.21 -2.91 -0.80
N VAL A 3 -21.61 -4.18 -0.84
CA VAL A 3 -22.74 -4.66 -1.67
C VAL A 3 -24.05 -3.94 -1.35
N ALA A 4 -24.40 -3.80 -0.07
CA ALA A 4 -25.66 -3.19 0.33
C ALA A 4 -25.69 -1.69 -0.02
N PHE A 5 -24.64 -0.94 0.33
CA PHE A 5 -24.59 0.50 0.10
C PHE A 5 -24.46 0.86 -1.39
N TYR A 6 -23.42 0.35 -2.06
CA TYR A 6 -23.17 0.67 -3.47
C TYR A 6 -24.19 0.01 -4.40
N GLY A 7 -24.70 -1.17 -4.04
CA GLY A 7 -25.80 -1.81 -4.77
C GLY A 7 -27.10 -1.02 -4.67
N PHE A 8 -27.45 -0.50 -3.50
CA PHE A 8 -28.65 0.31 -3.34
C PHE A 8 -28.52 1.66 -4.04
N LEU A 9 -27.34 2.29 -3.96
CA LEU A 9 -27.05 3.51 -4.72
C LEU A 9 -27.14 3.26 -6.25
N GLY A 10 -26.58 2.14 -6.71
CA GLY A 10 -26.70 1.70 -8.10
C GLY A 10 -28.15 1.49 -8.53
N TYR A 11 -28.97 0.84 -7.69
CA TYR A 11 -30.40 0.67 -7.91
C TYR A 11 -31.13 2.02 -8.12
N LEU A 12 -30.88 3.01 -7.25
CA LEU A 12 -31.49 4.34 -7.37
C LEU A 12 -31.10 5.04 -8.69
N LEU A 13 -29.82 4.98 -9.05
CA LEU A 13 -29.31 5.57 -10.29
C LEU A 13 -29.91 4.89 -11.53
N ILE A 14 -29.96 3.55 -11.55
CA ILE A 14 -30.56 2.77 -12.64
C ILE A 14 -32.05 3.10 -12.79
N ARG A 15 -32.78 3.24 -11.68
CA ARG A 15 -34.20 3.57 -11.69
C ARG A 15 -34.48 4.99 -12.18
N SER A 16 -33.56 5.92 -11.95
CA SER A 16 -33.64 7.29 -12.48
C SER A 16 -33.32 7.40 -13.98
N ALA A 17 -32.64 6.40 -14.55
CA ALA A 17 -32.23 6.42 -15.96
C ALA A 17 -33.38 5.99 -16.89
N LYS A 18 -33.68 6.84 -17.88
CA LYS A 18 -34.68 6.55 -18.92
C LYS A 18 -34.15 5.62 -20.02
N GLN A 19 -32.86 5.70 -20.35
CA GLN A 19 -32.26 4.94 -21.45
C GLN A 19 -31.66 3.60 -20.99
N TRP A 20 -31.95 2.52 -21.72
CA TRP A 20 -31.42 1.18 -21.42
C TRP A 20 -29.88 1.11 -21.40
N LYS A 21 -29.20 1.77 -22.35
CA LYS A 21 -27.73 1.83 -22.38
C LYS A 21 -27.14 2.42 -21.10
N ILE A 22 -27.77 3.47 -20.56
CA ILE A 22 -27.34 4.10 -19.31
C ILE A 22 -27.57 3.15 -18.12
N ARG A 23 -28.68 2.42 -18.09
CA ARG A 23 -28.95 1.41 -17.05
C ARG A 23 -27.90 0.31 -17.03
N VAL A 24 -27.55 -0.23 -18.19
CA VAL A 24 -26.52 -1.27 -18.33
C VAL A 24 -25.15 -0.72 -17.89
N ASN A 25 -24.77 0.49 -18.33
CA ASN A 25 -23.51 1.10 -17.91
C ASN A 25 -23.45 1.34 -16.39
N LEU A 26 -24.53 1.82 -15.77
CA LEU A 26 -24.61 2.04 -14.33
C LEU A 26 -24.56 0.73 -13.53
N PHE A 27 -25.12 -0.35 -14.06
CA PHE A 27 -24.99 -1.69 -13.47
C PHE A 27 -23.53 -2.15 -13.44
N PHE A 28 -22.80 -2.07 -14.55
CA PHE A 28 -21.39 -2.45 -14.57
C PHE A 28 -20.53 -1.50 -13.72
N LEU A 29 -20.82 -0.20 -13.74
CA LEU A 29 -20.12 0.81 -12.95
C LEU A 29 -20.27 0.59 -11.44
N THR A 30 -21.33 -0.07 -10.98
CA THR A 30 -21.56 -0.37 -9.56
C THR A 30 -21.07 -1.77 -9.20
N CYS A 31 -21.31 -2.78 -10.03
CA CYS A 31 -20.88 -4.16 -9.78
C CYS A 31 -19.36 -4.35 -9.81
N ILE A 32 -18.65 -3.73 -10.76
CA ILE A 32 -17.21 -3.90 -10.93
C ILE A 32 -16.43 -3.42 -9.69
N PRO A 33 -16.65 -2.20 -9.15
CA PRO A 33 -16.01 -1.76 -7.92
C PRO A 33 -16.36 -2.63 -6.71
N ILE A 34 -17.60 -3.09 -6.57
CA ILE A 34 -18.00 -3.98 -5.46
C ILE A 34 -17.18 -5.26 -5.47
N LEU A 35 -17.02 -5.88 -6.65
CA LEU A 35 -16.21 -7.08 -6.84
C LEU A 35 -14.73 -6.81 -6.54
N LEU A 36 -14.18 -5.71 -7.06
CA LEU A 36 -12.79 -5.30 -6.82
C LEU A 36 -12.51 -5.04 -5.33
N ILE A 37 -13.45 -4.43 -4.59
CA ILE A 37 -13.31 -4.17 -3.16
C ILE A 37 -13.21 -5.48 -2.37
N GLY A 38 -14.03 -6.50 -2.68
CA GLY A 38 -13.92 -7.78 -1.97
C GLY A 38 -12.71 -8.60 -2.42
N LEU A 39 -12.33 -8.56 -3.71
CA LEU A 39 -11.09 -9.18 -4.19
C LEU A 39 -9.86 -8.55 -3.54
N SER A 40 -9.84 -7.23 -3.35
CA SER A 40 -8.76 -6.53 -2.64
C SER A 40 -8.56 -7.08 -1.23
N ARG A 41 -9.62 -7.50 -0.52
CA ARG A 41 -9.51 -8.10 0.82
C ARG A 41 -8.85 -9.48 0.82
N ILE A 42 -9.08 -10.26 -0.24
CA ILE A 42 -8.44 -11.57 -0.44
C ILE A 42 -6.95 -11.37 -0.77
N VAL A 43 -6.65 -10.41 -1.65
CA VAL A 43 -5.28 -10.07 -2.05
C VAL A 43 -4.46 -9.55 -0.86
N LEU A 44 -5.08 -8.80 0.05
CA LEU A 44 -4.45 -8.37 1.31
C LEU A 44 -4.26 -9.52 2.32
N GLY A 45 -4.83 -10.70 2.06
CA GLY A 45 -4.73 -11.90 2.89
C GLY A 45 -5.33 -11.75 4.30
N VAL A 46 -6.18 -10.74 4.50
CA VAL A 46 -6.85 -10.47 5.78
C VAL A 46 -8.13 -11.29 5.97
N HIS A 47 -8.69 -11.81 4.88
CA HIS A 47 -9.94 -12.57 4.86
C HIS A 47 -9.84 -13.77 3.92
N TYR A 48 -10.39 -14.90 4.35
CA TYR A 48 -10.51 -16.07 3.49
C TYR A 48 -11.56 -15.83 2.41
N LEU A 49 -11.47 -16.60 1.32
CA LEU A 49 -12.46 -16.55 0.24
C LEU A 49 -13.89 -16.75 0.80
N SER A 50 -14.07 -17.68 1.74
CA SER A 50 -15.35 -17.93 2.42
C SER A 50 -15.92 -16.70 3.13
N ASP A 51 -15.07 -15.88 3.76
CA ASP A 51 -15.50 -14.69 4.51
C ASP A 51 -16.04 -13.61 3.56
N VAL A 52 -15.39 -13.45 2.40
CA VAL A 52 -15.81 -12.52 1.36
C VAL A 52 -17.12 -12.96 0.71
N TRP A 53 -17.29 -14.25 0.44
CA TRP A 53 -18.53 -14.82 -0.07
C TRP A 53 -19.70 -14.62 0.92
N SER A 54 -19.50 -14.92 2.20
CA SER A 54 -20.52 -14.66 3.23
C SER A 54 -20.85 -13.16 3.34
N GLY A 55 -19.85 -12.29 3.23
CA GLY A 55 -20.05 -10.83 3.19
C GLY A 55 -20.88 -10.36 1.98
N TYR A 56 -20.70 -11.00 0.82
CA TYR A 56 -21.51 -10.74 -0.37
C TYR A 56 -22.94 -11.24 -0.22
N LEU A 57 -23.14 -12.43 0.36
CA LEU A 57 -24.47 -13.00 0.60
C LEU A 57 -25.28 -12.14 1.57
N VAL A 58 -24.71 -11.81 2.73
CA VAL A 58 -25.36 -10.94 3.73
C VAL A 58 -25.59 -9.54 3.16
N GLY A 59 -24.64 -9.01 2.38
CA GLY A 59 -24.82 -7.73 1.70
C GLY A 59 -25.95 -7.74 0.66
N THR A 60 -26.10 -8.84 -0.08
CA THR A 60 -27.17 -9.04 -1.08
C THR A 60 -28.52 -9.19 -0.39
N LEU A 61 -28.58 -9.91 0.74
CA LEU A 61 -29.79 -10.02 1.55
C LEU A 61 -30.29 -8.63 1.99
N TRP A 62 -29.40 -7.79 2.55
CA TRP A 62 -29.74 -6.43 2.93
C TRP A 62 -30.13 -5.55 1.75
N LEU A 63 -29.50 -5.74 0.59
CA LEU A 63 -29.86 -5.04 -0.64
C LEU A 63 -31.29 -5.38 -1.08
N ILE A 64 -31.66 -6.66 -1.06
CA ILE A 64 -33.01 -7.12 -1.39
C ILE A 64 -34.02 -6.48 -0.43
N ILE A 65 -33.77 -6.51 0.87
CA ILE A 65 -34.63 -5.87 1.88
C ILE A 65 -34.80 -4.38 1.58
N GLY A 66 -33.71 -3.67 1.28
CA GLY A 66 -33.74 -2.25 0.95
C GLY A 66 -34.55 -1.94 -0.33
N ILE A 67 -34.38 -2.74 -1.37
CA ILE A 67 -35.14 -2.61 -2.63
C ILE A 67 -36.63 -2.89 -2.37
N SER A 68 -36.96 -3.98 -1.68
CA SER A 68 -38.35 -4.34 -1.35
C SER A 68 -39.04 -3.26 -0.51
N LEU A 69 -38.34 -2.69 0.48
CA LEU A 69 -38.87 -1.58 1.27
C LEU A 69 -39.07 -0.32 0.41
N SER A 70 -38.13 0.00 -0.46
CA SER A 70 -38.23 1.12 -1.40
C SER A 70 -39.44 0.97 -2.32
N GLU A 71 -39.64 -0.21 -2.90
CA GLU A 71 -40.78 -0.49 -3.77
C GLU A 71 -42.12 -0.48 -3.01
N TRP A 72 -42.14 -0.99 -1.79
CA TRP A 72 -43.33 -0.93 -0.92
C TRP A 72 -43.71 0.52 -0.55
N LEU A 73 -42.73 1.36 -0.21
CA LEU A 73 -42.96 2.78 0.07
C LEU A 73 -43.47 3.54 -1.16
N THR A 74 -42.98 3.14 -2.34
CA THR A 74 -43.44 3.67 -3.63
C THR A 74 -44.89 3.26 -3.93
N ALA A 75 -45.20 1.98 -3.74
CA ALA A 75 -46.55 1.44 -3.95
C ALA A 75 -47.59 2.08 -3.02
N ARG A 76 -47.17 2.52 -1.82
CA ARG A 76 -47.99 3.29 -0.88
C ARG A 76 -48.09 4.78 -1.18
N GLY A 77 -47.53 5.25 -2.29
CA GLY A 77 -47.58 6.66 -2.70
C GLY A 77 -46.78 7.60 -1.79
N ARG A 78 -45.90 7.09 -0.92
CA ARG A 78 -45.08 7.92 -0.03
C ARG A 78 -43.79 8.41 -0.68
N LEU A 79 -43.39 7.80 -1.79
CA LEU A 79 -42.23 8.18 -2.59
C LEU A 79 -42.67 8.45 -4.02
N ASP A 80 -42.61 9.71 -4.42
CA ASP A 80 -42.84 10.11 -5.80
C ASP A 80 -41.51 10.15 -6.55
N TRP A 81 -41.42 9.37 -7.63
CA TRP A 81 -40.18 9.18 -8.40
C TRP A 81 -40.06 10.16 -9.57
N GLN A 82 -40.93 11.15 -9.66
CA GLN A 82 -40.82 12.25 -10.62
C GLN A 82 -39.71 13.22 -10.21
N TYR A 83 -38.46 12.81 -10.40
CA TYR A 83 -37.31 13.72 -10.31
C TYR A 83 -37.32 14.66 -11.51
N ARG A 84 -37.86 15.87 -11.31
CA ARG A 84 -37.83 16.96 -12.29
C ARG A 84 -36.37 17.43 -12.42
N THR A 85 -35.64 16.86 -13.37
CA THR A 85 -34.22 17.17 -13.59
C THR A 85 -34.09 18.57 -14.16
N GLU A 86 -33.75 19.55 -13.32
CA GLU A 86 -33.34 20.86 -13.80
C GLU A 86 -31.93 20.80 -14.43
N PRO A 87 -31.72 21.42 -15.60
CA PRO A 87 -30.45 21.34 -16.33
C PRO A 87 -29.23 21.84 -15.55
N GLY A 88 -29.41 22.77 -14.59
CA GLY A 88 -28.32 23.29 -13.75
C GLY A 88 -27.73 22.27 -12.76
N ARG A 89 -28.50 21.27 -12.33
CA ARG A 89 -28.07 20.31 -11.31
C ARG A 89 -27.14 19.22 -11.85
N ARG A 90 -27.16 18.98 -13.16
CA ARG A 90 -26.24 18.05 -13.86
C ARG A 90 -24.81 18.60 -13.88
N TRP A 91 -24.67 19.91 -14.08
CA TRP A 91 -23.38 20.60 -14.03
C TRP A 91 -22.80 20.68 -12.62
N LEU A 92 -23.65 20.83 -11.59
CA LEU A 92 -23.22 20.75 -10.20
C LEU A 92 -22.70 19.35 -9.82
N ALA A 93 -23.39 18.29 -10.25
CA ALA A 93 -22.94 16.91 -9.99
C ALA A 93 -21.64 16.56 -10.73
N LEU A 94 -21.50 16.99 -11.99
CA LEU A 94 -20.26 16.84 -12.77
C LEU A 94 -19.11 17.65 -12.16
N GLY A 95 -19.37 18.90 -11.74
CA GLY A 95 -18.40 19.77 -11.08
C GLY A 95 -17.91 19.19 -9.76
N LEU A 96 -18.80 18.65 -8.92
CA LEU A 96 -18.45 17.94 -7.68
C LEU A 96 -17.60 16.69 -7.94
N GLY A 97 -17.92 15.91 -8.97
CA GLY A 97 -17.13 14.73 -9.36
C GLY A 97 -15.72 15.08 -9.84
N VAL A 98 -15.59 16.13 -10.67
CA VAL A 98 -14.30 16.62 -11.18
C VAL A 98 -13.47 17.25 -10.06
N ALA A 99 -14.07 18.04 -9.17
CA ALA A 99 -13.38 18.62 -8.02
C ALA A 99 -12.84 17.54 -7.07
N ALA A 100 -13.62 16.49 -6.79
CA ALA A 100 -13.16 15.34 -6.01
C ALA A 100 -11.99 14.61 -6.69
N ALA A 101 -12.03 14.42 -8.01
CA ALA A 101 -10.94 13.81 -8.76
C ALA A 101 -9.66 14.67 -8.77
N ILE A 102 -9.80 15.99 -8.93
CA ILE A 102 -8.69 16.96 -8.91
C ILE A 102 -8.06 17.03 -7.50
N TRP A 103 -8.87 17.00 -6.43
CA TRP A 103 -8.39 16.99 -5.06
C TRP A 103 -7.50 15.78 -4.74
N TYR A 104 -7.80 14.62 -5.34
CA TYR A 104 -6.99 13.40 -5.20
C TYR A 104 -5.71 13.39 -6.05
N LEU A 105 -5.65 14.18 -7.14
CA LEU A 105 -4.52 14.21 -8.08
C LEU A 105 -3.51 15.35 -7.83
N ALA A 106 -3.89 16.40 -7.10
CA ALA A 106 -3.08 17.62 -6.94
C ALA A 106 -1.91 17.53 -5.92
N PHE A 107 -1.78 16.43 -5.17
CA PHE A 107 -0.75 16.31 -4.12
C PHE A 107 0.50 15.58 -4.63
N ALA A 108 1.35 16.27 -5.40
CA ALA A 108 2.68 15.80 -5.77
C ALA A 108 3.75 16.78 -5.27
N ILE A 109 4.49 16.39 -4.23
CA ILE A 109 5.55 17.21 -3.61
C ILE A 109 6.88 16.98 -4.34
N LEU A 110 7.57 18.08 -4.68
CA LEU A 110 8.92 18.10 -5.23
C LEU A 110 9.94 18.19 -4.08
N ALA A 111 10.76 17.16 -3.89
CA ALA A 111 11.84 17.15 -2.89
C ALA A 111 13.18 17.52 -3.56
N ARG A 112 13.90 18.47 -2.95
CA ARG A 112 15.00 19.21 -3.60
C ARG A 112 16.41 18.68 -3.33
N ASP A 113 16.57 17.55 -2.61
CA ASP A 113 17.93 17.05 -2.29
C ASP A 113 18.04 15.53 -2.01
N SER A 114 17.23 14.72 -2.69
CA SER A 114 17.30 13.25 -2.61
C SER A 114 18.41 12.63 -3.45
N GLU A 115 18.90 13.34 -4.46
CA GLU A 115 19.82 12.82 -5.48
C GLU A 115 21.20 12.48 -4.91
N ALA A 116 21.70 13.25 -3.94
CA ALA A 116 23.03 13.05 -3.36
C ALA A 116 23.15 11.79 -2.48
N LEU A 117 22.05 11.34 -1.87
CA LEU A 117 22.02 10.08 -1.13
C LEU A 117 21.90 8.89 -2.10
N LEU A 118 20.99 9.00 -3.07
CA LEU A 118 20.74 7.96 -4.07
C LEU A 118 21.97 7.68 -4.93
N SER A 119 22.75 8.70 -5.31
CA SER A 119 23.99 8.52 -6.07
C SER A 119 25.04 7.70 -5.30
N SER A 120 25.26 8.01 -4.02
CA SER A 120 26.22 7.27 -3.18
C SER A 120 25.81 5.81 -2.91
N LEU A 121 24.50 5.53 -2.89
CA LEU A 121 23.97 4.19 -2.70
C LEU A 121 23.99 3.36 -3.98
N ARG A 122 23.82 4.02 -5.13
CA ARG A 122 23.95 3.41 -6.45
C ARG A 122 25.36 2.85 -6.68
N GLU A 123 26.39 3.57 -6.27
CA GLU A 123 27.78 3.10 -6.31
C GLU A 123 28.02 1.88 -5.41
N ALA A 124 27.24 1.71 -4.34
CA ALA A 124 27.29 0.56 -3.45
C ALA A 124 26.38 -0.61 -3.90
N GLY A 125 25.80 -0.54 -5.10
CA GLY A 125 24.94 -1.58 -5.68
C GLY A 125 23.49 -1.58 -5.18
N TRP A 126 23.04 -0.47 -4.57
CA TRP A 126 21.63 -0.28 -4.20
C TRP A 126 20.90 0.53 -5.28
N TYR A 127 19.84 -0.03 -5.83
CA TYR A 127 19.02 0.58 -6.89
C TYR A 127 17.71 1.10 -6.31
N ALA A 128 17.19 2.21 -6.84
CA ALA A 128 15.88 2.70 -6.43
C ALA A 128 14.78 1.73 -6.90
N ALA A 129 13.85 1.41 -6.01
CA ALA A 129 12.69 0.57 -6.34
C ALA A 129 11.75 1.33 -7.28
N ASP A 130 11.13 0.60 -8.20
CA ASP A 130 10.20 1.19 -9.15
C ASP A 130 8.91 1.68 -8.49
N LYS A 131 8.31 2.73 -9.05
CA LYS A 131 6.99 3.21 -8.61
C LYS A 131 5.92 2.17 -8.90
N VAL A 132 4.92 2.09 -8.02
CA VAL A 132 3.75 1.23 -8.20
C VAL A 132 2.87 1.80 -9.32
N ASN A 133 2.97 1.22 -10.52
CA ASN A 133 2.14 1.52 -11.69
C ASN A 133 1.82 0.22 -12.45
N LEU A 134 0.87 0.28 -13.39
CA LEU A 134 0.41 -0.93 -14.10
C LEU A 134 1.54 -1.63 -14.87
N GLU A 135 2.43 -0.87 -15.50
CA GLU A 135 3.54 -1.37 -16.28
C GLU A 135 4.55 -2.18 -15.43
N ASN A 136 5.01 -1.59 -14.32
CA ASN A 136 5.97 -2.21 -13.42
C ASN A 136 5.34 -3.40 -12.68
N MET A 137 4.03 -3.37 -12.41
CA MET A 137 3.31 -4.51 -11.84
C MET A 137 3.25 -5.69 -12.83
N ILE A 138 2.98 -5.44 -14.11
CA ILE A 138 3.04 -6.48 -15.15
C ILE A 138 4.47 -7.03 -15.28
N ARG A 139 5.49 -6.17 -15.18
CA ARG A 139 6.90 -6.58 -15.21
C ARG A 139 7.25 -7.50 -14.04
N LEU A 140 6.81 -7.17 -12.83
CA LEU A 140 6.99 -7.98 -11.63
C LEU A 140 6.36 -9.37 -11.79
N VAL A 141 5.12 -9.45 -12.29
CA VAL A 141 4.44 -10.72 -12.50
C VAL A 141 5.19 -11.60 -13.52
N LYS A 142 5.77 -10.99 -14.56
CA LYS A 142 6.50 -11.73 -15.62
C LYS A 142 7.89 -12.18 -15.20
N GLN A 143 8.63 -11.33 -14.49
CA GLN A 143 10.06 -11.54 -14.19
C GLN A 143 10.29 -12.06 -12.77
N GLY A 144 9.31 -11.92 -11.88
CA GLY A 144 9.44 -12.32 -10.48
C GLY A 144 10.69 -11.73 -9.82
N MET A 145 11.51 -12.61 -9.25
CA MET A 145 12.76 -12.23 -8.56
C MET A 145 13.91 -11.82 -9.49
N ASP A 146 13.76 -11.98 -10.81
CA ASP A 146 14.75 -11.50 -11.78
C ASP A 146 14.63 -9.98 -12.01
N CYS A 147 13.59 -9.36 -11.46
CA CYS A 147 13.41 -7.92 -11.50
C CYS A 147 14.37 -7.24 -10.50
N ALA A 148 15.34 -6.49 -11.02
CA ALA A 148 16.34 -5.81 -10.18
C ALA A 148 15.80 -4.56 -9.44
N THR A 149 14.65 -4.03 -9.88
CA THR A 149 13.97 -2.85 -9.29
C THR A 149 12.47 -3.11 -9.18
N ALA A 150 12.10 -4.14 -8.43
CA ALA A 150 10.71 -4.52 -8.27
C ALA A 150 9.91 -3.41 -7.56
N PRO A 151 8.63 -3.20 -7.92
CA PRO A 151 7.77 -2.32 -7.15
C PRO A 151 7.51 -2.94 -5.77
N LEU A 152 7.84 -2.18 -4.72
CA LEU A 152 7.67 -2.62 -3.34
C LEU A 152 6.31 -2.24 -2.76
N ALA A 153 5.75 -3.13 -1.96
CA ALA A 153 4.58 -2.80 -1.13
C ALA A 153 4.92 -1.62 -0.20
N PRO A 154 3.98 -0.67 -0.03
CA PRO A 154 4.19 0.51 0.80
C PRO A 154 4.38 0.09 2.26
N ALA A 155 5.38 0.69 2.92
CA ALA A 155 5.52 0.60 4.36
C ALA A 155 5.10 1.93 4.99
N PHE A 156 4.58 1.85 6.21
CA PHE A 156 4.07 3.01 6.91
C PHE A 156 4.85 3.25 8.20
N TRP A 157 5.23 4.50 8.43
CA TRP A 157 5.76 4.97 9.71
C TRP A 157 5.01 6.25 10.09
N ASN A 158 4.39 6.28 11.27
CA ASN A 158 3.55 7.39 11.74
C ASN A 158 2.50 7.85 10.70
N GLY A 159 1.86 6.90 10.01
CA GLY A 159 0.85 7.17 8.99
C GLY A 159 1.38 7.70 7.66
N ARG A 160 2.71 7.81 7.47
CA ARG A 160 3.34 8.24 6.20
C ARG A 160 3.97 7.06 5.47
N ILE A 161 3.81 7.05 4.14
CA ILE A 161 4.48 6.11 3.24
C ILE A 161 5.97 6.48 3.17
N ASN A 162 6.85 5.48 3.01
CA ASN A 162 8.28 5.69 2.85
C ASN A 162 8.62 6.66 1.71
N ASP A 163 9.58 7.55 1.95
CA ASP A 163 10.05 8.53 0.97
C ASP A 163 10.99 7.90 -0.05
N PHE A 164 11.85 6.98 0.41
CA PHE A 164 12.77 6.22 -0.45
C PHE A 164 12.59 4.73 -0.25
N ALA A 165 12.73 3.99 -1.34
CA ALA A 165 12.79 2.55 -1.37
C ALA A 165 13.95 2.13 -2.26
N LEU A 166 14.84 1.29 -1.73
CA LEU A 166 16.05 0.83 -2.37
C LEU A 166 16.10 -0.69 -2.30
N GLU A 167 16.65 -1.30 -3.34
CA GLU A 167 16.81 -2.73 -3.47
C GLU A 167 18.23 -3.07 -3.88
N ARG A 168 18.72 -4.19 -3.36
CA ARG A 168 20.00 -4.77 -3.73
C ARG A 168 19.83 -6.26 -3.91
N PRO A 169 19.98 -6.80 -5.12
CA PRO A 169 19.98 -8.23 -5.35
C PRO A 169 21.26 -8.85 -4.78
N ILE A 170 21.11 -10.02 -4.16
CA ILE A 170 22.14 -10.78 -3.47
C ILE A 170 22.01 -12.24 -3.91
N GLN A 171 23.14 -12.86 -4.20
CA GLN A 171 23.22 -14.32 -4.42
C GLN A 171 23.52 -14.99 -3.07
N ARG A 172 22.62 -15.84 -2.58
CA ARG A 172 22.83 -16.63 -1.35
C ARG A 172 22.76 -18.12 -1.69
N GLY A 173 23.92 -18.72 -1.97
CA GLY A 173 23.98 -20.08 -2.49
C GLY A 173 23.35 -20.17 -3.89
N ASN A 174 22.41 -21.08 -4.08
CA ASN A 174 21.62 -21.21 -5.32
C ASN A 174 20.33 -20.35 -5.33
N SER A 175 20.04 -19.63 -4.24
CA SER A 175 18.82 -18.84 -4.10
C SER A 175 19.11 -17.35 -4.29
N LYS A 176 18.34 -16.69 -5.17
CA LYS A 176 18.35 -15.24 -5.29
C LYS A 176 17.60 -14.62 -4.12
N VAL A 177 18.23 -13.67 -3.46
CA VAL A 177 17.65 -12.92 -2.34
C VAL A 177 17.75 -11.44 -2.67
N VAL A 178 16.72 -10.66 -2.37
CA VAL A 178 16.74 -9.20 -2.56
C VAL A 178 16.71 -8.55 -1.19
N ALA A 179 17.77 -7.83 -0.84
CA ALA A 179 17.76 -6.95 0.33
C ALA A 179 17.13 -5.62 -0.05
N THR A 180 16.26 -5.10 0.81
CA THR A 180 15.54 -3.85 0.56
C THR A 180 15.65 -2.93 1.75
N ILE A 181 15.63 -1.63 1.47
CA ILE A 181 15.58 -0.59 2.47
C ILE A 181 14.53 0.43 2.14
N ARG A 182 13.81 0.84 3.17
CA ARG A 182 12.84 1.93 3.08
C ARG A 182 13.25 3.01 4.07
N LEU A 183 13.26 4.26 3.62
CA LEU A 183 13.69 5.40 4.42
C LEU A 183 12.54 6.42 4.50
N TRP A 184 12.39 7.01 5.68
CA TRP A 184 11.50 8.13 5.96
C TRP A 184 12.34 9.32 6.41
N GLN A 185 12.11 10.45 5.76
CA GLN A 185 12.58 11.75 6.20
C GLN A 185 11.70 12.21 7.37
N THR A 186 12.31 12.40 8.53
CA THR A 186 11.59 12.90 9.71
C THR A 186 11.62 14.42 9.78
N SER A 187 10.69 15.03 10.51
CA SER A 187 10.73 16.47 10.79
C SER A 187 11.82 16.86 11.80
N TYR A 188 12.45 15.88 12.45
CA TYR A 188 13.48 16.11 13.46
C TYR A 188 14.83 16.41 12.80
N ARG A 189 15.54 17.39 13.34
CA ARG A 189 16.89 17.76 12.93
C ARG A 189 17.83 17.66 14.12
N MET A 190 19.03 17.13 13.90
CA MET A 190 20.07 17.01 14.91
C MET A 190 21.41 17.40 14.30
N ALA A 191 22.17 18.27 15.00
CA ALA A 191 23.46 18.79 14.52
C ALA A 191 23.41 19.34 13.08
N GLY A 192 22.33 20.06 12.72
CA GLY A 192 22.15 20.65 11.38
C GLY A 192 21.74 19.67 10.27
N SER A 193 21.65 18.36 10.56
CA SER A 193 21.23 17.33 9.60
C SER A 193 19.84 16.80 9.93
N GLN A 194 19.04 16.50 8.90
CA GLN A 194 17.74 15.87 9.07
C GLN A 194 17.91 14.40 9.49
N ILE A 195 17.13 13.95 10.47
CA ILE A 195 17.15 12.55 10.89
C ILE A 195 16.33 11.74 9.88
N LEU A 196 16.94 10.67 9.34
CA LEU A 196 16.25 9.67 8.55
C LEU A 196 16.03 8.43 9.40
N VAL A 197 14.81 7.90 9.36
CA VAL A 197 14.46 6.60 9.94
C VAL A 197 14.37 5.60 8.82
N GLY A 198 14.90 4.40 9.01
CA GLY A 198 14.93 3.37 7.99
C GLY A 198 14.55 2.01 8.52
N ILE A 199 13.99 1.17 7.63
CA ILE A 199 13.80 -0.25 7.87
C ILE A 199 14.40 -1.05 6.73
N ALA A 200 15.07 -2.15 7.06
CA ALA A 200 15.60 -3.10 6.10
C ALA A 200 14.83 -4.42 6.16
N ARG A 201 14.66 -5.08 5.01
CA ARG A 201 14.03 -6.39 4.87
C ARG A 201 14.68 -7.18 3.75
N GLY A 202 14.88 -8.49 3.95
CA GLY A 202 15.29 -9.41 2.89
C GLY A 202 14.07 -10.16 2.32
N TYR A 203 14.10 -10.47 1.03
CA TYR A 203 13.10 -11.29 0.35
C TYR A 203 13.75 -12.42 -0.46
N ASP A 204 13.22 -13.65 -0.39
CA ASP A 204 13.74 -14.85 -1.09
C ASP A 204 12.75 -15.45 -2.09
N GLY A 205 11.60 -14.82 -2.28
CA GLY A 205 10.59 -15.30 -3.19
C GLY A 205 9.46 -14.30 -3.41
N ILE A 206 8.56 -14.67 -4.31
CA ILE A 206 7.29 -13.96 -4.54
C ILE A 206 6.16 -14.97 -4.39
N GLN A 207 5.29 -14.72 -3.43
CA GLN A 207 4.03 -15.44 -3.25
C GLN A 207 2.94 -14.78 -4.10
N TRP A 208 2.09 -15.61 -4.72
CA TRP A 208 0.95 -15.17 -5.52
C TRP A 208 1.30 -14.23 -6.69
N GLY A 209 2.55 -14.27 -7.16
CA GLY A 209 3.04 -13.48 -8.31
C GLY A 209 3.20 -11.97 -8.06
N LEU A 210 2.85 -11.47 -6.87
CA LEU A 210 2.83 -10.03 -6.57
C LEU A 210 3.41 -9.67 -5.20
N LEU A 211 3.36 -10.57 -4.21
CA LEU A 211 3.76 -10.27 -2.83
C LEU A 211 5.09 -10.92 -2.50
N HIS A 212 6.07 -10.13 -2.09
CA HIS A 212 7.38 -10.64 -1.73
C HIS A 212 7.33 -11.47 -0.43
N HIS A 213 7.96 -12.65 -0.44
CA HIS A 213 8.14 -13.49 0.74
C HIS A 213 9.31 -12.97 1.57
N ILE A 214 9.08 -12.66 2.84
CA ILE A 214 10.10 -12.05 3.71
C ILE A 214 10.99 -13.14 4.31
N LEU A 215 12.31 -12.92 4.30
CA LEU A 215 13.25 -13.82 4.96
C LEU A 215 12.94 -13.99 6.46
N PRO A 216 13.27 -15.15 7.04
CA PRO A 216 13.14 -15.38 8.48
C PRO A 216 14.06 -14.49 9.34
N ASP A 217 15.27 -14.20 8.87
CA ASP A 217 16.18 -13.26 9.54
C ASP A 217 15.87 -11.84 9.08
N VAL A 218 15.20 -11.10 9.97
CA VAL A 218 14.67 -9.76 9.69
C VAL A 218 15.79 -8.72 9.65
N ASP A 219 16.89 -8.97 10.36
CA ASP A 219 17.95 -7.99 10.60
C ASP A 219 19.13 -8.13 9.63
N ALA A 220 19.27 -9.28 8.95
CA ALA A 220 20.32 -9.53 7.97
C ALA A 220 20.43 -8.43 6.89
N ALA A 221 19.29 -7.92 6.41
CA ALA A 221 19.27 -6.85 5.42
C ALA A 221 19.79 -5.51 5.99
N ALA A 222 19.58 -5.26 7.29
CA ALA A 222 20.10 -4.07 7.95
C ALA A 222 21.62 -4.15 8.06
N ASP A 223 22.17 -5.31 8.45
CA ASP A 223 23.62 -5.52 8.55
C ASP A 223 24.34 -5.21 7.23
N LEU A 224 23.81 -5.74 6.12
CA LEU A 224 24.33 -5.52 4.77
C LEU A 224 24.32 -4.05 4.34
N PHE A 225 23.29 -3.31 4.74
CA PHE A 225 23.22 -1.88 4.46
C PHE A 225 24.21 -1.07 5.27
N ILE A 226 24.34 -1.37 6.56
CA ILE A 226 25.30 -0.70 7.44
C ILE A 226 26.72 -0.96 6.93
N GLU A 227 27.03 -2.18 6.48
CA GLU A 227 28.30 -2.52 5.85
C GLU A 227 28.54 -1.73 4.55
N ALA A 228 27.53 -1.64 3.67
CA ALA A 228 27.61 -0.84 2.46
C ALA A 228 27.89 0.65 2.76
N LEU A 229 27.24 1.22 3.78
CA LEU A 229 27.47 2.60 4.21
C LEU A 229 28.88 2.83 4.78
N LYS A 230 29.42 1.87 5.54
CA LYS A 230 30.79 1.94 6.06
C LYS A 230 31.83 1.95 4.93
N ASN A 231 31.59 1.14 3.90
CA ASN A 231 32.50 1.01 2.76
C ASN A 231 32.43 2.23 1.83
N GLY A 232 31.25 2.81 1.63
CA GLY A 232 31.04 3.98 0.75
C GLY A 232 31.50 5.33 1.33
N ARG A 233 31.51 5.49 2.66
CA ARG A 233 32.06 6.69 3.32
C ARG A 233 32.98 6.29 4.48
N LYS A 234 34.28 6.19 4.20
CA LYS A 234 35.33 5.97 5.21
C LYS A 234 35.11 6.90 6.41
N GLY A 235 34.81 6.33 7.59
CA GLY A 235 34.83 7.04 8.87
C GLY A 235 33.50 7.23 9.62
N ARG A 236 32.36 6.73 9.15
CA ARG A 236 31.11 6.78 9.94
C ARG A 236 31.13 5.74 11.07
N ARG A 237 31.16 6.20 12.33
CA ARG A 237 31.00 5.33 13.51
C ARG A 237 29.55 4.84 13.60
N SER A 238 29.36 3.53 13.53
CA SER A 238 28.09 2.85 13.82
C SER A 238 28.20 2.15 15.17
N CYS A 239 27.13 2.16 15.97
CA CYS A 239 26.99 1.23 17.10
C CYS A 239 25.65 0.50 17.01
N ARG A 240 25.48 -0.53 17.84
CA ARG A 240 24.20 -1.20 18.06
C ARG A 240 23.68 -0.80 19.42
N LEU A 241 22.42 -0.42 19.49
CA LEU A 241 21.73 -0.14 20.74
C LEU A 241 20.59 -1.14 20.91
N PRO A 242 20.52 -1.90 22.02
CA PRO A 242 19.35 -2.70 22.31
C PRO A 242 18.16 -1.77 22.57
N LEU A 243 17.07 -1.94 21.81
CA LEU A 243 15.85 -1.13 21.96
C LEU A 243 14.71 -1.97 22.56
N VAL A 244 14.59 -3.22 22.10
CA VAL A 244 13.56 -4.17 22.52
C VAL A 244 14.21 -5.54 22.69
N GLU A 245 13.64 -6.39 23.53
CA GLU A 245 14.08 -7.78 23.63
C GLU A 245 13.93 -8.54 22.30
N PRO A 246 14.80 -9.53 22.02
CA PRO A 246 14.68 -10.36 20.82
C PRO A 246 13.35 -11.11 20.77
N VAL A 247 12.71 -11.12 19.60
CA VAL A 247 11.40 -11.75 19.39
C VAL A 247 11.47 -12.77 18.26
N ILE A 248 10.90 -13.94 18.51
CA ILE A 248 10.58 -14.94 17.49
C ILE A 248 9.07 -14.92 17.27
N GLY A 249 8.63 -14.88 16.02
CA GLY A 249 7.21 -14.83 15.69
C GLY A 249 6.87 -15.52 14.37
N ARG A 250 5.62 -15.35 13.94
CA ARG A 250 5.16 -15.74 12.61
C ARG A 250 4.54 -14.55 11.90
N TYR A 251 4.82 -14.43 10.61
CA TYR A 251 4.13 -13.51 9.72
C TYR A 251 2.66 -13.93 9.56
N LEU A 252 1.82 -12.96 9.19
CA LEU A 252 0.42 -13.20 8.84
C LEU A 252 0.25 -14.29 7.76
N MET A 253 1.23 -14.43 6.86
CA MET A 253 1.27 -15.44 5.79
C MET A 253 1.90 -16.79 6.22
N GLY A 254 2.05 -17.03 7.53
CA GLY A 254 2.48 -18.32 8.09
C GLY A 254 3.99 -18.56 8.22
N GLY A 255 4.83 -17.78 7.55
CA GLY A 255 6.30 -17.86 7.67
C GLY A 255 6.80 -17.48 9.07
N ARG A 256 7.93 -18.01 9.52
CA ARG A 256 8.55 -17.65 10.81
C ARG A 256 9.52 -16.47 10.64
N PHE A 257 9.68 -15.68 11.69
CA PHE A 257 10.66 -14.61 11.72
C PHE A 257 11.38 -14.52 13.06
N PHE A 258 12.57 -13.95 13.04
CA PHE A 258 13.38 -13.58 14.19
C PHE A 258 13.86 -12.14 14.03
N ALA A 259 13.69 -11.34 15.08
CA ALA A 259 14.20 -9.98 15.18
C ALA A 259 14.95 -9.79 16.50
N ARG A 260 16.15 -9.19 16.44
CA ARG A 260 17.03 -8.94 17.58
C ARG A 260 16.61 -7.75 18.43
N GLY A 261 15.75 -6.87 17.90
CA GLY A 261 15.28 -5.68 18.63
C GLY A 261 16.35 -4.59 18.78
N GLU A 262 17.34 -4.55 17.89
CA GLU A 262 18.46 -3.62 17.91
C GLU A 262 18.22 -2.40 17.00
N LEU A 263 18.76 -1.23 17.39
CA LEU A 263 18.75 0.00 16.61
C LEU A 263 20.18 0.39 16.20
N TRP A 264 20.32 0.92 14.99
CA TRP A 264 21.58 1.32 14.39
C TRP A 264 21.69 2.85 14.23
N PRO A 265 22.12 3.61 15.24
CA PRO A 265 22.35 5.04 15.11
C PRO A 265 23.57 5.33 14.21
N LEU A 266 23.38 6.26 13.27
CA LEU A 266 24.43 6.75 12.36
C LEU A 266 24.39 8.29 12.32
N PRO A 267 25.33 8.99 12.98
CA PRO A 267 26.47 8.51 13.76
C PRO A 267 26.08 7.90 15.11
N CYS A 268 26.95 7.06 15.68
CA CYS A 268 26.75 6.53 17.03
C CYS A 268 26.60 7.69 18.05
N LEU A 269 25.47 7.71 18.74
CA LEU A 269 25.23 8.64 19.85
C LEU A 269 26.10 8.19 21.04
N ARG A 270 26.92 9.08 21.61
CA ARG A 270 27.57 8.79 22.90
C ARG A 270 26.46 8.52 23.90
N GLN A 271 26.49 7.35 24.54
CA GLN A 271 25.73 7.14 25.76
C GLN A 271 26.19 8.20 26.77
N HIS A 272 25.30 9.12 27.12
CA HIS A 272 25.47 9.83 28.39
C HIS A 272 25.25 8.78 29.47
N ASP A 273 26.27 8.55 30.29
CA ASP A 273 26.17 7.77 31.52
C ASP A 273 24.92 8.21 32.28
N GLN A 274 23.94 7.32 32.39
CA GLN A 274 22.95 7.41 33.44
C GLN A 274 23.62 6.92 34.72
N GLN A 275 24.15 7.88 35.49
CA GLN A 275 24.27 7.75 36.96
C GLN A 275 22.93 8.13 37.60
#